data_AF-A0A231HCR9-F1
#
_entry.id   AF-A0A231HCR9-F1
#
_cell.length_a   1.000
_cell.length_b   1.000
_cell.length_c   1.000
_cell.angle_alpha   90.00
_cell.angle_beta   90.00
_cell.angle_gamma   90.00
#
_symmetry.space_group_name_H-M   'P 1'
#
loop_
_entity.id
_entity.type
_entity.pdbx_description
1 polymer ?
#
loop_
_entity_poly.entity_id
_entity_poly.type
_entity_poly.pdbx_seq_one_letter_code
_entity_poly.pdbx_strand_id
1 'polypeptide(L)'
;MGTISASEELDGSIEDLPAETVAAARRVVAHNATDAGDCARLLDMLGLRPKPCDHRLVEPYRRRRPNKTSAKCACGRYVRADGETECSICRRSVPDDEFRAVIARIRGAGLTLRQIAERAGLNYNGLMTALSASRRGSRVGRDRFDAVAELAEAVGV
;
A
#
# COMPACT_ATOMS: atom_id res chain seq x y z
N MET A 1 -19.65 -29.00 -32.54
CA MET A 1 -19.37 -29.63 -31.24
C MET A 1 -18.18 -30.56 -31.43
N GLY A 2 -16.98 -30.10 -31.09
CA GLY A 2 -15.75 -30.90 -31.17
C GLY A 2 -15.30 -31.24 -29.76
N THR A 3 -15.21 -32.52 -29.42
CA THR A 3 -14.71 -33.01 -28.14
C THR A 3 -13.19 -32.98 -28.16
N ILE A 4 -12.59 -32.10 -27.36
CA ILE A 4 -11.15 -32.10 -27.11
C ILE A 4 -10.89 -33.27 -26.15
N SER A 5 -10.22 -34.32 -26.62
CA SER A 5 -9.72 -35.41 -25.77
C SER A 5 -8.56 -34.87 -24.95
N ALA A 6 -8.82 -34.60 -23.67
CA ALA A 6 -7.83 -34.16 -22.71
C ALA A 6 -7.30 -35.36 -21.94
N SER A 7 -6.25 -36.00 -22.46
CA SER A 7 -5.31 -36.85 -21.73
C SER A 7 -4.04 -37.05 -22.56
N GLU A 8 -3.37 -35.97 -22.96
CA GLU A 8 -1.92 -36.07 -23.20
C GLU A 8 -1.27 -36.05 -21.82
N GLU A 9 -0.94 -37.24 -21.34
CA GLU A 9 -0.09 -37.42 -20.17
C GLU A 9 1.26 -36.77 -20.48
N LEU A 10 1.48 -35.57 -19.96
CA LEU A 10 2.78 -34.91 -19.97
C LEU A 10 3.72 -35.72 -19.06
N ASP A 11 4.27 -36.80 -19.59
CA ASP A 11 5.37 -37.59 -19.00
C ASP A 11 6.71 -36.81 -19.12
N GLY A 12 6.65 -35.51 -18.87
CA GLY A 12 7.80 -34.62 -18.84
C GLY A 12 8.51 -34.81 -17.51
N SER A 13 9.39 -35.80 -17.44
CA SER A 13 10.29 -35.95 -16.31
C SER A 13 11.11 -34.65 -16.15
N ILE A 14 11.26 -34.16 -14.92
CA ILE A 14 12.00 -32.93 -14.60
C ILE A 14 13.47 -32.99 -15.06
N GLU A 15 13.95 -34.19 -15.37
CA GLU A 15 15.31 -34.50 -15.84
C GLU A 15 15.64 -33.83 -17.18
N ASP A 16 14.63 -33.42 -17.96
CA ASP A 16 14.81 -32.74 -19.25
C ASP A 16 14.78 -31.20 -19.19
N LEU A 17 14.63 -30.61 -18.00
CA LEU A 17 14.64 -29.15 -17.88
C LEU A 17 16.05 -28.57 -18.10
N PRO A 18 16.19 -27.47 -18.88
CA PRO A 18 17.45 -26.76 -19.00
C PRO A 18 18.00 -26.34 -17.63
N ALA A 19 19.30 -26.51 -17.43
CA ALA A 19 19.96 -26.18 -16.16
C ALA A 19 19.72 -24.72 -15.71
N GLU A 20 19.56 -23.80 -16.65
CA GLU A 20 19.22 -22.40 -16.38
C GLU A 20 17.81 -22.23 -15.79
N THR A 21 16.82 -22.98 -16.30
CA THR A 21 15.45 -23.00 -15.78
C THR A 21 15.40 -23.54 -14.36
N VAL A 22 16.12 -24.63 -14.10
CA VAL A 22 16.27 -25.21 -12.75
C VAL A 22 16.93 -24.21 -11.80
N ALA A 23 17.97 -23.51 -12.26
CA ALA A 23 18.64 -22.47 -11.47
C ALA A 23 17.73 -21.26 -11.19
N ALA A 24 16.93 -20.83 -12.17
CA ALA A 24 15.96 -19.76 -12.00
C ALA A 24 14.84 -20.13 -11.01
N ALA A 25 14.28 -21.33 -11.14
CA ALA A 25 13.25 -21.84 -10.22
C ALA A 25 13.78 -21.90 -8.77
N ARG A 26 15.02 -22.39 -8.58
CA ARG A 26 15.67 -22.40 -7.27
C ARG A 26 15.85 -21.01 -6.66
N ARG A 27 16.18 -19.99 -7.47
CA ARG A 27 16.27 -18.59 -6.99
C ARG A 27 14.90 -18.06 -6.55
N VAL A 28 13.84 -18.37 -7.29
CA VAL A 28 12.46 -17.95 -6.93
C VAL A 28 12.01 -18.61 -5.63
N VAL A 29 12.28 -19.91 -5.46
CA VAL A 29 11.97 -20.62 -4.21
C VAL A 29 12.75 -20.05 -3.03
N ALA A 30 14.07 -19.86 -3.18
CA ALA A 30 14.90 -19.25 -2.15
C ALA A 30 14.46 -17.82 -1.79
N HIS A 31 13.91 -17.07 -2.75
CA HIS A 31 13.39 -15.71 -2.52
C HIS A 31 12.11 -15.70 -1.66
N ASN A 32 11.27 -16.73 -1.77
CA ASN A 32 9.97 -16.78 -1.09
C ASN A 32 9.99 -17.61 0.19
N ALA A 33 11.01 -18.45 0.38
CA ALA A 33 11.16 -19.27 1.59
C ALA A 33 11.40 -18.42 2.84
N THR A 34 10.75 -18.82 3.93
CA THR A 34 10.86 -18.16 5.25
C THR A 34 12.14 -18.53 5.99
N ASP A 35 12.59 -19.77 5.84
CA ASP A 35 13.85 -20.29 6.35
C ASP A 35 14.43 -21.40 5.45
N ALA A 36 15.56 -21.96 5.87
CA ALA A 36 16.25 -23.01 5.12
C ALA A 36 15.44 -24.33 5.06
N GLY A 37 14.65 -24.64 6.09
CA GLY A 37 13.76 -25.80 6.11
C GLY A 37 12.58 -25.64 5.15
N ASP A 38 12.00 -24.44 5.12
CA ASP A 38 10.94 -24.07 4.18
C ASP A 38 11.45 -24.09 2.72
N CYS A 39 12.68 -23.58 2.47
CA CYS A 39 13.35 -23.68 1.17
C CYS A 39 13.50 -25.14 0.72
N ALA A 40 14.01 -26.00 1.60
CA ALA A 40 14.20 -27.41 1.31
C ALA A 40 12.88 -28.11 0.98
N ARG A 41 11.82 -27.83 1.76
CA ARG A 41 10.49 -28.38 1.55
C ARG A 41 9.88 -27.96 0.21
N LEU A 42 10.00 -26.68 -0.16
CA LEU A 42 9.48 -26.17 -1.43
C LEU A 42 10.23 -26.74 -2.64
N LEU A 43 11.54 -26.92 -2.55
CA LEU A 43 12.32 -27.55 -3.61
C LEU A 43 11.97 -29.03 -3.78
N ASP A 44 11.72 -29.73 -2.67
CA ASP A 44 11.28 -31.12 -2.67
C ASP A 44 9.90 -31.28 -3.33
N MET A 45 8.94 -30.41 -2.98
CA MET A 45 7.62 -30.38 -3.61
C MET A 45 7.66 -30.14 -5.12
N LEU A 46 8.67 -29.41 -5.60
CA LEU A 46 8.87 -29.15 -7.03
C LEU A 46 9.72 -30.22 -7.73
N GLY A 47 10.14 -31.28 -7.04
CA GLY A 47 11.03 -32.31 -7.58
C GLY A 47 12.42 -31.78 -7.95
N LEU A 48 12.77 -30.56 -7.54
CA LEU A 48 14.05 -29.91 -7.82
C LEU A 48 15.08 -30.37 -6.79
N ARG A 49 15.43 -31.66 -6.84
CA ARG A 49 16.22 -32.40 -5.83
C ARG A 49 17.32 -31.56 -5.15
N PRO A 50 17.52 -31.75 -3.84
CA PRO A 50 18.32 -30.82 -3.04
C PRO A 50 19.81 -30.99 -3.33
N LYS A 51 20.39 -30.01 -4.03
CA LYS A 51 21.61 -29.45 -3.45
C LYS A 51 21.15 -28.65 -2.22
N PRO A 52 21.81 -28.76 -1.06
CA PRO A 52 21.44 -27.96 0.11
C PRO A 52 21.32 -26.50 -0.34
N CYS A 53 20.19 -25.85 -0.03
CA CYS A 53 20.00 -24.44 -0.34
C CYS A 53 21.23 -23.72 0.22
N ASP A 54 22.09 -23.20 -0.65
CA ASP A 54 23.26 -22.45 -0.21
C ASP A 54 22.72 -21.31 0.66
N HIS A 55 23.09 -21.29 1.94
CA HIS A 55 22.68 -20.26 2.88
C HIS A 55 23.01 -18.86 2.32
N ARG A 56 24.04 -18.75 1.47
CA ARG A 56 24.40 -17.54 0.71
C ARG A 56 23.36 -17.10 -0.31
N LEU A 57 22.44 -17.97 -0.74
CA LEU A 57 21.28 -17.62 -1.56
C LEU A 57 20.11 -17.11 -0.71
N VAL A 58 20.06 -17.45 0.57
CA VAL A 58 18.99 -17.05 1.51
C VAL A 58 19.38 -15.78 2.29
N GLU A 59 20.66 -15.62 2.64
CA GLU A 59 21.20 -14.51 3.43
C GLU A 59 21.13 -13.11 2.81
N PRO A 60 21.39 -12.89 1.50
CA PRO A 60 21.31 -11.54 0.93
C PRO A 60 19.88 -11.00 0.90
N TYR A 61 18.86 -11.87 0.97
CA TYR A 61 17.45 -11.47 0.99
C TYR A 61 16.91 -11.23 2.40
N ARG A 62 17.42 -11.94 3.43
CA ARG A 62 17.09 -11.62 4.84
C ARG A 62 17.55 -10.21 5.24
N ARG A 63 18.65 -9.71 4.66
CA ARG A 63 19.15 -8.33 4.87
C ARG A 63 18.32 -7.23 4.19
N ARG A 64 17.34 -7.59 3.33
CA ARG A 64 16.46 -6.63 2.65
C ARG A 64 15.01 -6.66 3.12
N ARG A 65 14.69 -7.28 4.25
CA ARG A 65 13.53 -6.80 4.99
C ARG A 65 13.96 -5.46 5.57
N PRO A 66 13.44 -4.30 5.10
CA PRO A 66 13.75 -3.03 5.72
C PRO A 66 13.53 -3.23 7.22
N ASN A 67 14.56 -2.90 8.02
CA ASN A 67 14.47 -2.98 9.47
C ASN A 67 13.10 -2.45 9.85
N LYS A 68 12.38 -3.20 10.69
CA LYS A 68 11.05 -2.84 11.18
C LYS A 68 11.10 -1.41 11.73
N THR A 69 10.80 -0.46 10.85
CA THR A 69 10.17 0.83 11.04
C THR A 69 9.89 1.13 12.51
N SER A 70 10.84 1.78 13.18
CA SER A 70 10.74 2.08 14.62
C SER A 70 10.03 3.41 14.88
N ALA A 71 9.92 4.29 13.88
CA ALA A 71 9.21 5.55 14.03
C ALA A 71 7.69 5.33 13.96
N LYS A 72 7.00 5.74 15.03
CA LYS A 72 5.53 5.87 15.04
C LYS A 72 5.16 7.27 14.58
N CYS A 73 4.24 7.34 13.63
CA CYS A 73 3.56 8.57 13.27
C CYS A 73 2.71 9.06 14.46
N ALA A 74 2.36 10.35 14.50
CA ALA A 74 1.48 10.93 15.52
C ALA A 74 0.13 10.20 15.64
N CYS A 75 -0.34 9.55 14.58
CA CYS A 75 -1.57 8.73 14.61
C CYS A 75 -1.38 7.33 15.21
N GLY A 76 -0.18 6.97 15.67
CA GLY A 76 0.15 5.68 16.25
C GLY A 76 0.52 4.58 15.24
N ARG A 77 0.42 4.83 13.93
CA ARG A 77 0.82 3.88 12.87
C ARG A 77 2.33 3.96 12.59
N TYR A 78 2.90 2.86 12.12
CA TYR A 78 4.31 2.79 11.73
C TYR A 78 4.58 3.53 10.41
N VAL A 79 5.72 4.23 10.34
CA VAL A 79 6.19 4.92 9.14
C VAL A 79 7.07 3.97 8.33
N ARG A 80 6.83 3.80 7.02
CA ARG A 80 7.44 2.73 6.21
C ARG A 80 8.85 3.00 5.73
N ALA A 81 9.29 4.26 5.72
CA ALA A 81 10.57 4.67 5.16
C ALA A 81 11.43 5.37 6.22
N ASP A 82 12.74 5.15 6.11
CA ASP A 82 13.73 5.80 6.97
C ASP A 82 13.71 7.31 6.73
N GLY A 83 13.58 8.08 7.81
CA GLY A 83 13.56 9.55 7.78
C GLY A 83 12.20 10.20 7.57
N GLU A 84 11.14 9.43 7.29
CA GLU A 84 9.77 9.97 7.25
C GLU A 84 9.19 10.12 8.67
N THR A 85 8.45 11.21 8.90
CA THR A 85 7.75 11.47 10.18
C THR A 85 6.27 11.09 10.14
N GLU A 86 5.71 10.90 8.94
CA GLU A 86 4.29 10.65 8.72
C GLU A 86 4.05 9.30 8.05
N CYS A 87 3.02 8.58 8.51
CA CYS A 87 2.60 7.36 7.82
C CYS A 87 1.93 7.69 6.48
N SER A 88 1.87 6.71 5.58
CA SER A 88 1.28 6.86 4.23
C SER A 88 -0.18 7.37 4.22
N ILE A 89 -0.90 7.19 5.33
CA ILE A 89 -2.28 7.67 5.49
C ILE A 89 -2.30 9.13 5.94
N CYS A 90 -1.51 9.49 6.95
CA CYS A 90 -1.44 10.87 7.42
C CYS A 90 -0.87 11.80 6.35
N ARG A 91 0.05 11.30 5.51
CA ARG A 91 0.55 12.04 4.34
C ARG A 91 -0.56 12.43 3.35
N ARG A 92 -1.63 11.64 3.27
CA ARG A 92 -2.74 11.81 2.31
C ARG A 92 -4.01 12.38 2.94
N SER A 93 -3.96 12.75 4.21
CA SER A 93 -5.17 13.19 4.92
C SER A 93 -4.84 14.24 5.97
N VAL A 94 -5.75 15.20 6.13
CA VAL A 94 -5.62 16.32 7.05
C VAL A 94 -6.59 16.11 8.22
N PRO A 95 -6.24 16.47 9.47
CA PRO A 95 -7.17 16.40 10.59
C PRO A 95 -8.47 17.18 10.31
N ASP A 96 -9.62 16.63 10.69
CA ASP A 96 -10.91 17.27 10.45
C ASP A 96 -11.04 18.65 11.11
N ASP A 97 -10.38 18.88 12.24
CA ASP A 97 -10.40 20.16 12.95
C ASP A 97 -9.77 21.27 12.11
N GLU A 98 -8.68 20.97 11.39
CA GLU A 98 -8.02 21.90 10.49
C GLU A 98 -8.93 22.20 9.28
N PHE A 99 -9.53 21.17 8.69
CA PHE A 99 -10.51 21.33 7.61
C PHE A 99 -11.71 22.19 8.04
N ARG A 100 -12.25 21.95 9.24
CA ARG A 100 -13.35 22.73 9.81
C ARG A 100 -12.96 24.19 10.07
N ALA A 101 -11.73 24.45 10.52
CA ALA A 101 -11.23 25.78 10.74
C ALA A 101 -11.17 26.59 9.43
N VAL A 102 -10.71 25.99 8.33
CA VAL A 102 -10.72 26.64 7.01
C VAL A 102 -12.16 26.93 6.56
N ILE A 103 -13.06 25.95 6.65
CA ILE A 103 -14.48 26.14 6.30
C ILE A 103 -15.10 27.27 7.14
N ALA A 104 -14.79 27.34 8.44
CA ALA A 104 -15.30 28.40 9.31
C ALA A 104 -14.83 29.79 8.87
N ARG A 105 -13.56 29.95 8.45
CA ARG A 105 -13.03 31.20 7.90
C ARG A 105 -13.76 31.64 6.63
N ILE A 106 -13.94 30.73 5.68
CA ILE A 106 -14.68 31.01 4.44
C ILE A 106 -16.14 31.39 4.73
N ARG A 107 -16.77 30.73 5.69
CA ARG A 107 -18.12 31.11 6.15
C ARG A 107 -18.16 32.48 6.81
N GLY A 108 -17.10 32.86 7.52
CA GLY A 108 -16.92 34.22 8.06
C GLY A 108 -16.91 35.29 6.98
N ALA A 109 -16.46 34.97 5.76
CA ALA A 109 -16.56 35.83 4.58
C ALA A 109 -17.94 35.83 3.90
N GLY A 110 -18.94 35.17 4.49
CA GLY A 110 -20.34 35.21 4.03
C GLY A 110 -20.74 34.12 3.04
N LEU A 111 -19.85 33.17 2.71
CA LEU A 111 -20.21 32.05 1.83
C LEU A 111 -21.00 30.97 2.58
N THR A 112 -22.04 30.46 1.93
CA THR A 112 -22.80 29.30 2.42
C THR A 112 -22.07 27.99 2.12
N LEU A 113 -22.35 26.92 2.87
CA LEU A 113 -21.74 25.60 2.63
C LEU A 113 -21.99 25.07 1.21
N ARG A 114 -23.14 25.41 0.61
CA ARG A 114 -23.47 25.02 -0.77
C ARG A 114 -22.59 25.74 -1.78
N GLN A 115 -22.37 27.04 -1.61
CA GLN A 115 -21.46 27.82 -2.45
C GLN A 115 -20.01 27.39 -2.26
N ILE A 116 -19.61 27.05 -1.04
CA ILE A 116 -18.27 26.51 -0.76
C ILE A 116 -18.06 25.20 -1.52
N ALA A 117 -19.01 24.26 -1.42
CA ALA A 117 -18.93 22.99 -2.14
C ALA A 117 -18.85 23.22 -3.66
N GLU A 118 -19.73 24.05 -4.20
CA GLU A 118 -19.76 24.36 -5.64
C GLU A 118 -18.46 25.00 -6.13
N ARG A 119 -17.96 26.02 -5.43
CA ARG A 119 -16.74 26.75 -5.83
C ARG A 119 -15.47 25.93 -5.65
N ALA A 120 -15.42 25.05 -4.66
CA ALA A 120 -14.31 24.13 -4.46
C ALA A 120 -14.41 22.86 -5.34
N GLY A 121 -15.42 22.74 -6.22
CA GLY A 121 -15.61 21.56 -7.06
C GLY A 121 -15.95 20.28 -6.28
N LEU A 122 -16.53 20.43 -5.09
CA LEU A 122 -16.88 19.34 -4.19
C LEU A 122 -18.38 18.99 -4.27
N ASN A 123 -18.69 17.71 -4.08
CA ASN A 123 -20.07 17.29 -3.85
C ASN A 123 -20.56 17.81 -2.49
N TYR A 124 -21.70 18.52 -2.47
CA TYR A 124 -22.29 19.07 -1.25
C TYR A 124 -22.56 18.02 -0.15
N ASN A 125 -23.10 16.85 -0.52
CA ASN A 125 -23.30 15.76 0.44
C ASN A 125 -21.97 15.24 0.97
N GLY A 126 -20.95 15.17 0.11
CA GLY A 126 -19.59 14.79 0.52
C GLY A 126 -18.97 15.78 1.51
N LEU A 127 -19.16 17.08 1.29
CA LEU A 127 -18.75 18.13 2.22
C LEU A 127 -19.50 18.00 3.56
N MET A 128 -20.82 17.81 3.52
CA MET A 128 -21.63 17.63 4.73
C MET A 128 -21.24 16.40 5.52
N THR A 129 -20.96 15.27 4.86
CA THR A 129 -20.45 14.05 5.52
C THR A 129 -19.08 14.28 6.17
N ALA A 130 -18.18 15.01 5.51
CA ALA A 130 -16.89 15.36 6.11
C ALA A 130 -17.05 16.27 7.33
N LEU A 131 -17.98 17.22 7.29
CA LEU A 131 -18.25 18.11 8.41
C LEU A 131 -18.96 17.41 9.58
N SER A 132 -19.83 16.45 9.31
CA SER A 132 -20.59 15.73 10.35
C SER A 132 -19.81 14.60 11.02
N ALA A 133 -18.62 14.25 10.51
CA ALA A 133 -17.75 13.26 11.13
C ALA A 133 -17.27 13.74 12.52
N SER A 134 -18.01 13.36 13.57
CA SER A 134 -17.73 13.79 14.96
C SER A 134 -16.74 12.89 15.69
N ARG A 135 -16.06 11.96 15.00
CA ARG A 135 -15.17 11.00 15.66
C ARG A 135 -13.82 11.64 15.90
N ARG A 136 -13.36 11.59 17.15
CA ARG A 136 -11.99 11.99 17.54
C ARG A 136 -10.98 11.25 16.66
N GLY A 137 -10.14 12.00 15.95
CA GLY A 137 -9.15 11.44 15.03
C GLY A 137 -9.65 11.13 13.62
N SER A 138 -10.85 11.59 13.26
CA SER A 138 -11.30 11.61 11.86
C SER A 138 -10.43 12.55 11.02
N ARG A 139 -10.29 12.20 9.73
CA ARG A 139 -9.40 12.89 8.79
C ARG A 139 -10.09 13.03 7.43
N VAL A 140 -9.88 14.17 6.77
CA VAL A 140 -10.33 14.46 5.41
C VAL A 140 -9.19 14.15 4.45
N GLY A 141 -9.50 13.63 3.26
CA GLY A 141 -8.50 13.45 2.21
C GLY A 141 -7.86 14.79 1.82
N ARG A 142 -6.54 14.79 1.61
CA ARG A 142 -5.76 16.01 1.36
C ARG A 142 -6.24 16.77 0.12
N ASP A 143 -6.59 16.07 -0.96
CA ASP A 143 -7.15 16.70 -2.17
C ASP A 143 -8.40 17.56 -1.89
N ARG A 144 -9.29 17.13 -0.97
CA ARG A 144 -10.47 17.92 -0.59
C ARG A 144 -10.11 19.11 0.29
N PHE A 145 -9.10 18.94 1.14
CA PHE A 145 -8.60 20.02 1.97
C PHE A 145 -7.97 21.10 1.09
N ASP A 146 -7.10 20.71 0.15
CA ASP A 146 -6.41 21.61 -0.76
C ASP A 146 -7.41 22.42 -1.60
N ALA A 147 -8.45 21.78 -2.15
CA ALA A 147 -9.50 22.49 -2.89
C ALA A 147 -10.24 23.56 -2.05
N VAL A 148 -10.45 23.31 -0.76
CA VAL A 148 -11.08 24.28 0.15
C VAL A 148 -10.08 25.36 0.59
N ALA A 149 -8.80 25.00 0.75
CA ALA A 149 -7.74 25.94 1.09
C ALA A 149 -7.48 26.94 -0.05
N GLU A 150 -7.43 26.46 -1.30
CA GLU A 150 -7.34 27.33 -2.49
C GLU A 150 -8.54 28.30 -2.56
N LEU A 151 -9.74 27.83 -2.22
CA LEU A 151 -10.92 28.70 -2.14
C LEU A 151 -10.79 29.73 -1.01
N ALA A 152 -10.21 29.37 0.14
CA ALA A 152 -9.96 30.31 1.23
C ALA A 152 -9.01 31.44 0.78
N GLU A 153 -7.91 31.08 0.11
CA GLU A 153 -6.97 32.05 -0.47
C GLU A 153 -7.66 32.95 -1.51
N ALA A 154 -8.48 32.38 -2.39
CA ALA A 154 -9.22 33.13 -3.41
C ALA A 154 -10.24 34.12 -2.83
N VAL A 155 -10.79 33.84 -1.64
CA VAL A 155 -11.72 34.72 -0.92
C VAL A 155 -10.97 35.70 0.02
N GLY A 156 -9.66 35.51 0.22
CA GLY A 156 -8.81 36.36 1.05
C GLY A 156 -8.90 36.05 2.55
N VAL A 157 -9.10 34.78 2.93
CA VAL A 157 -9.25 34.33 4.34
C VAL A 157 -8.30 33.22 4.76
#